data_AF-A0A3Q2DJG1-F1
#
_entry.id   AF-A0A3Q2DJG1-F1
#
_cell.length_a   1.000
_cell.length_b   1.000
_cell.length_c   1.000
_cell.angle_alpha   90.00
_cell.angle_beta   90.00
_cell.angle_gamma   90.00
#
_symmetry.space_group_name_H-M   'P 1'
#
loop_
_entity.id
_entity.type
_entity.pdbx_description
1 polymer ?
#
loop_
_entity_poly.entity_id
_entity_poly.type
_entity_poly.pdbx_seq_one_letter_code
_entity_poly.pdbx_strand_id
1 'polypeptide(L)'
;MASTKKKAGESAGRRGEQQVDLIREQQETRLSVCFIADEGVEIRRLGKRFRKLDLDKSGSLSVDEFMSLPELQQNPLVRRVIDIFDTDGNGEVDFLELIKGVSQFSIRGDKLQKLHFAFRVYDMDKDGFISNGELFQVLKMMVGKNLQDTELQQVVDKTIIRADKDGDGRVSFEEFCAMVGGLDFHRKMVVDV
;
A
#
# COMPACT_ATOMS: atom_id res chain seq x y z
N MET A 1 64.88 17.66 -36.50
CA MET A 1 64.87 18.32 -35.17
C MET A 1 63.41 18.52 -34.80
N ALA A 2 62.82 17.61 -34.01
CA ALA A 2 62.59 17.73 -32.56
C ALA A 2 61.71 18.95 -32.21
N SER A 3 60.69 18.92 -31.34
CA SER A 3 59.90 17.92 -30.62
C SER A 3 58.89 18.74 -29.79
N THR A 4 57.76 18.14 -29.41
CA THR A 4 56.96 18.45 -28.20
C THR A 4 56.32 19.83 -28.02
N LYS A 5 54.98 19.87 -28.13
CA LYS A 5 54.07 20.40 -27.08
C LYS A 5 52.64 19.89 -27.32
N LYS A 6 52.40 18.67 -26.86
CA LYS A 6 51.06 18.07 -26.70
C LYS A 6 50.84 17.91 -25.18
N LYS A 7 49.61 18.16 -24.73
CA LYS A 7 49.07 18.00 -23.35
C LYS A 7 49.30 19.17 -22.38
N ALA A 8 48.37 20.11 -22.36
CA ALA A 8 48.09 20.93 -21.17
C ALA A 8 46.59 21.19 -20.91
N GLY A 9 45.67 20.77 -21.81
CA GLY A 9 44.24 21.08 -21.69
C GLY A 9 43.34 19.99 -21.09
N GLU A 10 43.77 18.74 -21.00
CA GLU A 10 42.90 17.61 -20.59
C GLU A 10 42.85 17.34 -19.07
N SER A 11 43.72 17.97 -18.27
CA SER A 11 43.88 17.66 -16.85
C SER A 11 43.10 18.58 -15.90
N ALA A 12 42.48 19.65 -16.42
CA ALA A 12 41.65 20.58 -15.64
C ALA A 12 40.15 20.22 -15.68
N GLY A 13 39.63 19.76 -16.83
CA GLY A 13 38.22 19.34 -16.97
C GLY A 13 37.86 18.13 -16.11
N ARG A 14 38.72 17.10 -16.08
CA ARG A 14 38.50 15.88 -15.28
C ARG A 14 38.44 16.12 -13.77
N ARG A 15 39.10 17.18 -13.28
CA ARG A 15 39.13 17.53 -11.85
C ARG A 15 37.85 18.25 -11.41
N GLY A 16 37.24 19.03 -12.30
CA GLY A 16 35.93 19.64 -12.07
C GLY A 16 34.83 18.59 -12.06
N GLU A 17 34.80 17.72 -13.07
CA GLU A 17 33.82 16.62 -13.21
C GLU A 17 33.87 15.64 -12.01
N GLN A 18 35.07 15.21 -11.61
CA GLN A 18 35.25 14.35 -10.42
C GLN A 18 34.74 14.99 -9.12
N GLN A 19 34.78 16.33 -9.00
CA GLN A 19 34.33 17.01 -7.79
C GLN A 19 32.81 17.21 -7.77
N VAL A 20 32.16 17.37 -8.93
CA VAL A 20 30.68 17.38 -9.01
C VAL A 20 30.10 15.99 -8.78
N ASP A 21 30.77 14.95 -9.30
CA ASP A 21 30.37 13.55 -9.07
C ASP A 21 30.52 13.17 -7.59
N LEU A 22 31.60 13.59 -6.92
CA LEU A 22 31.79 13.35 -5.49
C LEU A 22 30.76 14.11 -4.62
N ILE A 23 30.34 15.31 -5.02
CA ILE A 23 29.29 16.06 -4.31
C ILE A 23 27.92 15.40 -4.54
N ARG A 24 27.64 14.90 -5.75
CA ARG A 24 26.41 14.19 -6.09
C ARG A 24 26.31 12.85 -5.37
N GLU A 25 27.39 12.08 -5.34
CA GLU A 25 27.49 10.83 -4.58
C GLU A 25 27.39 11.07 -3.07
N GLN A 26 28.00 12.13 -2.54
CA GLN A 26 27.83 12.54 -1.13
C GLN A 26 26.42 13.04 -0.82
N GLN A 27 25.72 13.67 -1.77
CA GLN A 27 24.30 14.05 -1.63
C GLN A 27 23.37 12.84 -1.70
N GLU A 28 23.61 11.89 -2.61
CA GLU A 28 22.87 10.63 -2.72
C GLU A 28 23.08 9.75 -1.48
N THR A 29 24.29 9.75 -0.90
CA THR A 29 24.60 9.06 0.36
C THR A 29 23.95 9.76 1.55
N ARG A 30 23.96 11.10 1.60
CA ARG A 30 23.26 11.87 2.67
C ARG A 30 21.75 11.72 2.60
N LEU A 31 21.18 11.70 1.40
CA LEU A 31 19.77 11.36 1.19
C LEU A 31 19.54 9.95 1.73
N SER A 32 20.31 8.95 1.29
CA SER A 32 20.21 7.54 1.73
C SER A 32 20.34 7.35 3.25
N VAL A 33 21.20 8.12 3.92
CA VAL A 33 21.37 8.06 5.38
C VAL A 33 20.21 8.73 6.12
N CYS A 34 19.65 9.82 5.57
CA CYS A 34 18.42 10.42 6.09
C CYS A 34 17.21 9.48 5.87
N PHE A 35 17.18 8.75 4.74
CA PHE A 35 16.19 7.71 4.43
C PHE A 35 16.15 6.59 5.49
N ILE A 36 17.32 6.10 5.93
CA ILE A 36 17.39 5.03 6.95
C ILE A 36 17.02 5.55 8.35
N ALA A 37 17.34 6.82 8.66
CA ALA A 37 17.05 7.41 9.96
C ALA A 37 15.54 7.62 10.17
N ASP A 38 14.80 8.03 9.13
CA ASP A 38 13.37 8.30 9.17
C ASP A 38 12.54 7.01 9.26
N GLU A 39 12.84 6.01 8.41
CA GLU A 39 12.22 4.68 8.51
C GLU A 39 12.50 4.02 9.86
N GLY A 40 13.70 4.20 10.42
CA GLY A 40 14.07 3.66 11.72
C GLY A 40 13.28 4.25 12.89
N VAL A 41 12.86 5.52 12.81
CA VAL A 41 12.02 6.15 13.83
C VAL A 41 10.59 5.62 13.73
N GLU A 42 10.05 5.51 12.52
CA GLU A 42 8.68 5.04 12.32
C GLU A 42 8.50 3.56 12.61
N ILE A 43 9.46 2.72 12.22
CA ILE A 43 9.47 1.29 12.60
C ILE A 43 9.55 1.15 14.13
N ARG A 44 10.32 2.00 14.82
CA ARG A 44 10.39 1.98 16.30
C ARG A 44 9.07 2.39 16.95
N ARG A 45 8.37 3.40 16.41
CA ARG A 45 7.05 3.83 16.91
C ARG A 45 6.01 2.74 16.66
N LEU A 46 5.99 2.17 15.47
CA LEU A 46 5.11 1.06 15.12
C LEU A 46 5.37 -0.15 16.01
N GLY A 47 6.63 -0.53 16.25
CA GLY A 47 6.99 -1.62 17.16
C GLY A 47 6.65 -1.37 18.63
N LYS A 48 6.57 -0.11 19.08
CA LYS A 48 6.01 0.22 20.40
C LYS A 48 4.50 0.02 20.46
N ARG A 49 3.77 0.38 19.38
CA ARG A 49 2.32 0.17 19.29
C ARG A 49 1.99 -1.32 19.18
N PHE A 50 2.70 -2.05 18.34
CA PHE A 50 2.57 -3.52 18.18
C PHE A 50 2.65 -4.23 19.53
N ARG A 51 3.73 -4.02 20.30
CA ARG A 51 3.90 -4.62 21.63
C ARG A 51 2.87 -4.20 22.68
N LYS A 52 2.14 -3.12 22.45
CA LYS A 52 1.06 -2.69 23.34
C LYS A 52 -0.26 -3.40 23.01
N LEU A 53 -0.44 -3.79 21.74
CA LEU A 53 -1.60 -4.51 21.24
C LEU A 53 -1.44 -6.03 21.40
N ASP A 54 -0.22 -6.54 21.29
CA ASP A 54 0.16 -7.93 21.54
C ASP A 54 0.09 -8.19 23.06
N LEU A 55 -1.10 -8.57 23.53
CA LEU A 55 -1.44 -8.71 24.94
C LEU A 55 -0.89 -10.02 25.51
N ASP A 56 -0.93 -11.08 24.69
CA ASP A 56 -0.47 -12.41 25.06
C ASP A 56 1.04 -12.62 24.81
N LYS A 57 1.68 -11.69 24.08
CA LYS A 57 3.10 -11.72 23.71
C LYS A 57 3.45 -12.88 22.80
N SER A 58 2.51 -13.30 21.96
CA SER A 58 2.69 -14.29 20.90
C SER A 58 3.70 -13.82 19.84
N GLY A 59 3.84 -12.51 19.67
CA GLY A 59 4.66 -11.91 18.60
C GLY A 59 3.90 -11.72 17.29
N SER A 60 2.59 -11.98 17.31
CA SER A 60 1.60 -11.76 16.26
C SER A 60 0.40 -11.00 16.86
N LEU A 61 -0.48 -10.47 16.02
CA LEU A 61 -1.70 -9.79 16.45
C LEU A 61 -2.91 -10.55 15.94
N SER A 62 -3.67 -11.11 16.86
CA SER A 62 -4.97 -11.73 16.59
C SER A 62 -6.04 -10.68 16.26
N VAL A 63 -7.13 -11.12 15.61
CA VAL A 63 -8.29 -10.25 15.32
C VAL A 63 -8.84 -9.61 16.60
N ASP A 64 -8.87 -10.35 17.71
CA ASP A 64 -9.39 -9.84 18.99
C ASP A 64 -8.48 -8.75 19.58
N GLU A 65 -7.16 -8.87 19.42
CA GLU A 65 -6.21 -7.83 19.84
C GLU A 65 -6.34 -6.55 19.01
N PHE A 66 -6.57 -6.66 17.69
CA PHE A 66 -6.93 -5.49 16.88
C PHE A 66 -8.26 -4.87 17.32
N MET A 67 -9.26 -5.71 17.63
CA MET A 67 -10.57 -5.24 18.09
C MET A 67 -10.55 -4.71 19.54
N SER A 68 -9.46 -4.85 20.27
CA SER A 68 -9.28 -4.19 21.57
C SER A 68 -9.26 -2.66 21.46
N LEU A 69 -8.93 -2.12 20.27
CA LEU A 69 -8.94 -0.70 19.96
C LEU A 69 -10.37 -0.20 19.68
N PRO A 70 -10.94 0.67 20.53
CA PRO A 70 -12.31 1.17 20.34
C PRO A 70 -12.51 1.88 19.00
N GLU A 71 -11.47 2.53 18.48
CA GLU A 71 -11.49 3.23 17.20
C GLU A 71 -11.65 2.28 16.01
N LEU A 72 -11.19 1.03 16.15
CA LEU A 72 -11.30 0.00 15.10
C LEU A 72 -12.64 -0.75 15.17
N GLN A 73 -13.22 -0.91 16.36
CA GLN A 73 -14.50 -1.62 16.52
C GLN A 73 -15.65 -1.04 15.68
N GLN A 74 -15.64 0.27 15.44
CA GLN A 74 -16.68 0.94 14.66
C GLN A 74 -16.47 0.86 13.15
N ASN A 75 -15.29 0.42 12.69
CA ASN A 75 -14.96 0.40 11.28
C ASN A 75 -15.30 -0.97 10.67
N PRO A 76 -16.28 -1.05 9.75
CA PRO A 76 -16.76 -2.32 9.19
C PRO A 76 -15.72 -3.03 8.32
N LEU A 77 -14.66 -2.35 7.91
CA LEU A 77 -13.62 -2.90 7.03
C LEU A 77 -12.40 -3.43 7.78
N VAL A 78 -12.36 -3.33 9.11
CA VAL A 78 -11.16 -3.71 9.89
C VAL A 78 -10.77 -5.16 9.65
N ARG A 79 -11.73 -6.08 9.62
CA ARG A 79 -11.45 -7.49 9.31
C ARG A 79 -10.83 -7.65 7.92
N ARG A 80 -11.36 -6.94 6.92
CA ARG A 80 -10.79 -6.96 5.56
C ARG A 80 -9.35 -6.45 5.55
N VAL A 81 -9.05 -5.37 6.29
CA VAL A 81 -7.68 -4.86 6.38
C VAL A 81 -6.74 -5.86 7.05
N ILE A 82 -7.21 -6.53 8.11
CA ILE A 82 -6.44 -7.59 8.79
C ILE A 82 -6.17 -8.74 7.82
N ASP A 83 -7.18 -9.25 7.10
CA ASP A 83 -7.05 -10.34 6.14
C ASP A 83 -6.08 -10.01 4.96
N ILE A 84 -5.93 -8.72 4.64
CA ILE A 84 -4.99 -8.25 3.61
C ILE A 84 -3.56 -8.17 4.16
N PHE A 85 -3.41 -7.84 5.43
CA PHE A 85 -2.12 -7.79 6.10
C PHE A 85 -1.60 -9.20 6.41
N ASP A 86 -2.48 -10.11 6.79
CA ASP A 86 -2.22 -11.54 6.93
C ASP A 86 -1.92 -12.16 5.54
N THR A 87 -0.63 -12.24 5.22
CA THR A 87 -0.14 -12.70 3.92
C THR A 87 0.05 -14.20 3.86
N ASP A 88 0.30 -14.85 5.00
CA ASP A 88 0.46 -16.30 5.08
C ASP A 88 -0.86 -17.04 5.37
N GLY A 89 -1.91 -16.31 5.73
CA GLY A 89 -3.26 -16.82 5.97
C GLY A 89 -3.39 -17.56 7.30
N ASN A 90 -2.52 -17.28 8.27
CA ASN A 90 -2.53 -17.95 9.56
C ASN A 90 -3.60 -17.40 10.53
N GLY A 91 -4.29 -16.32 10.16
CA GLY A 91 -5.36 -15.67 10.94
C GLY A 91 -4.87 -14.62 11.93
N GLU A 92 -3.56 -14.36 11.98
CA GLU A 92 -2.89 -13.37 12.82
C GLU A 92 -1.97 -12.51 11.94
N VAL A 93 -1.60 -11.32 12.42
CA VAL A 93 -0.70 -10.42 11.69
C VAL A 93 0.61 -10.28 12.44
N ASP A 94 1.69 -10.77 11.86
CA ASP A 94 3.02 -10.61 12.44
C ASP A 94 3.58 -9.19 12.26
N PHE A 95 4.68 -8.88 12.95
CA PHE A 95 5.26 -7.54 12.88
C PHE A 95 5.78 -7.17 11.48
N LEU A 96 6.29 -8.14 10.71
CA LEU A 96 6.77 -7.92 9.35
C LEU A 96 5.61 -7.68 8.38
N GLU A 97 4.52 -8.41 8.52
CA GLU A 97 3.28 -8.25 7.79
C GLU A 97 2.65 -6.88 8.06
N LEU A 98 2.61 -6.46 9.32
CA LEU A 98 2.14 -5.12 9.68
C LEU A 98 3.01 -4.03 9.04
N ILE A 99 4.34 -4.16 9.06
CA ILE A 99 5.24 -3.19 8.41
C ILE A 99 4.97 -3.14 6.91
N LYS A 100 4.89 -4.30 6.24
CA LYS A 100 4.61 -4.37 4.79
C LYS A 100 3.24 -3.74 4.47
N GLY A 101 2.22 -4.04 5.27
CA GLY A 101 0.89 -3.47 5.15
C GLY A 101 0.89 -1.95 5.26
N VAL A 102 1.45 -1.42 6.35
CA VAL A 102 1.48 0.03 6.64
C VAL A 102 2.36 0.78 5.63
N SER A 103 3.45 0.18 5.15
CA SER A 103 4.38 0.81 4.20
C SER A 103 3.70 1.22 2.88
N GLN A 104 2.65 0.51 2.45
CA GLN A 104 1.86 0.82 1.24
C GLN A 104 1.14 2.17 1.34
N PHE A 105 0.89 2.67 2.56
CA PHE A 105 0.22 3.94 2.81
C PHE A 105 1.18 5.10 3.03
N SER A 106 2.49 4.89 2.88
CA SER A 106 3.46 5.99 2.93
C SER A 106 3.11 7.07 1.90
N ILE A 107 3.48 8.32 2.19
CA ILE A 107 3.45 9.43 1.22
C ILE A 107 4.18 9.04 -0.08
N ARG A 108 5.23 8.22 0.04
CA ARG A 108 6.04 7.74 -1.08
C ARG A 108 5.47 6.50 -1.78
N GLY A 109 4.37 5.93 -1.28
CA GLY A 109 3.75 4.73 -1.83
C GLY A 109 3.19 4.98 -3.23
N ASP A 110 3.42 4.02 -4.14
CA ASP A 110 3.02 4.15 -5.53
C ASP A 110 1.49 4.13 -5.70
N LYS A 111 0.98 4.84 -6.71
CA LYS A 111 -0.46 4.86 -7.03
C LYS A 111 -0.98 3.45 -7.28
N LEU A 112 -0.21 2.62 -7.99
CA LEU A 112 -0.62 1.25 -8.32
C LEU A 112 -0.73 0.37 -7.07
N GLN A 113 0.20 0.50 -6.12
CA GLN A 113 0.15 -0.23 -4.85
C GLN A 113 -1.12 0.11 -4.06
N LYS A 114 -1.51 1.40 -4.01
CA LYS A 114 -2.73 1.85 -3.33
C LYS A 114 -4.00 1.35 -4.02
N LEU A 115 -4.00 1.34 -5.36
CA LEU A 115 -5.08 0.75 -6.16
C LEU A 115 -5.20 -0.76 -5.88
N HIS A 116 -4.08 -1.46 -5.83
CA HIS A 116 -4.05 -2.90 -5.55
C HIS A 116 -4.50 -3.21 -4.13
N PHE A 117 -4.14 -2.38 -3.15
CA PHE A 117 -4.67 -2.51 -1.79
C PHE A 117 -6.19 -2.35 -1.79
N ALA A 118 -6.71 -1.28 -2.43
CA ALA A 118 -8.15 -1.05 -2.51
C ALA A 118 -8.89 -2.20 -3.21
N PHE A 119 -8.30 -2.78 -4.26
CA PHE A 119 -8.83 -3.96 -4.94
C PHE A 119 -8.97 -5.15 -3.99
N ARG A 120 -7.93 -5.46 -3.20
CA ARG A 120 -7.94 -6.57 -2.21
C ARG A 120 -8.94 -6.40 -1.07
N VAL A 121 -9.44 -5.18 -0.83
CA VAL A 121 -10.56 -4.98 0.11
C VAL A 121 -11.81 -5.66 -0.42
N TYR A 122 -12.02 -5.63 -1.74
CA TYR A 122 -13.15 -6.25 -2.43
C TYR A 122 -12.92 -7.73 -2.75
N ASP A 123 -11.76 -8.09 -3.31
CA ASP A 123 -11.38 -9.47 -3.61
C ASP A 123 -11.12 -10.26 -2.31
N MET A 124 -12.08 -11.09 -1.91
CA MET A 124 -12.10 -11.78 -0.62
C MET A 124 -11.38 -13.11 -0.65
N ASP A 125 -11.53 -13.87 -1.74
CA ASP A 125 -10.89 -15.16 -1.92
C ASP A 125 -9.48 -15.08 -2.52
N LYS A 126 -9.04 -13.87 -2.90
CA LYS A 126 -7.71 -13.57 -3.44
C LYS A 126 -7.49 -14.24 -4.81
N ASP A 127 -8.54 -14.46 -5.59
CA ASP A 127 -8.45 -15.06 -6.93
C ASP A 127 -8.03 -14.07 -8.03
N GLY A 128 -7.93 -12.78 -7.70
CA GLY A 128 -7.55 -11.71 -8.62
C GLY A 128 -8.73 -11.08 -9.36
N PHE A 129 -9.96 -11.45 -9.02
CA PHE A 129 -11.19 -10.91 -9.57
C PHE A 129 -12.10 -10.45 -8.44
N ILE A 130 -12.96 -9.47 -8.72
CA ILE A 130 -14.07 -9.11 -7.83
C ILE A 130 -15.33 -9.73 -8.41
N SER A 131 -15.83 -10.75 -7.74
CA SER A 131 -17.11 -11.37 -8.09
C SER A 131 -18.31 -10.53 -7.64
N ASN A 132 -19.48 -10.84 -8.20
CA ASN A 132 -20.75 -10.24 -7.79
C ASN A 132 -21.02 -10.40 -6.29
N GLY A 133 -20.78 -11.60 -5.74
CA GLY A 133 -20.99 -11.88 -4.34
C GLY A 133 -20.06 -11.08 -3.42
N GLU A 134 -18.79 -10.95 -3.79
CA GLU A 134 -17.80 -10.21 -3.00
C GLU A 134 -18.10 -8.71 -2.98
N LEU A 135 -18.41 -8.13 -4.14
CA LEU A 135 -18.81 -6.74 -4.22
C LEU A 135 -20.06 -6.47 -3.38
N PHE A 136 -21.05 -7.37 -3.41
CA PHE A 136 -22.24 -7.28 -2.57
C PHE A 136 -21.89 -7.31 -1.08
N GLN A 137 -21.08 -8.27 -0.63
CA GLN A 137 -20.72 -8.41 0.77
C GLN A 137 -20.02 -7.17 1.31
N VAL A 138 -19.01 -6.67 0.59
CA VAL A 138 -18.25 -5.49 1.03
C VAL A 138 -19.12 -4.23 1.06
N LEU A 139 -19.98 -4.02 0.06
CA LEU A 139 -20.93 -2.90 0.08
C LEU A 139 -21.96 -3.04 1.20
N LYS A 140 -22.41 -4.26 1.51
CA LYS A 140 -23.32 -4.52 2.62
C LYS A 140 -22.69 -4.17 3.96
N MET A 141 -21.41 -4.47 4.15
CA MET A 141 -20.65 -4.06 5.34
C MET A 141 -20.59 -2.54 5.50
N MET A 142 -20.43 -1.78 4.40
CA MET A 142 -20.34 -0.31 4.44
C MET A 142 -21.70 0.38 4.62
N VAL A 143 -22.73 -0.07 3.89
CA VAL A 143 -24.06 0.57 3.88
C VAL A 143 -24.91 0.13 5.07
N GLY A 144 -24.66 -1.06 5.60
CA GLY A 144 -25.42 -1.63 6.72
C GLY A 144 -26.89 -1.84 6.35
N LYS A 145 -27.79 -1.28 7.18
CA LYS A 145 -29.26 -1.43 7.02
C LYS A 145 -29.91 -0.30 6.20
N ASN A 146 -29.12 0.61 5.63
CA ASN A 146 -29.66 1.77 4.91
C ASN A 146 -30.25 1.40 3.53
N LEU A 147 -29.88 0.25 2.97
CA LEU A 147 -30.44 -0.28 1.73
C LEU A 147 -30.97 -1.70 1.94
N GLN A 148 -32.08 -2.01 1.29
CA GLN A 148 -32.59 -3.38 1.19
C GLN A 148 -31.66 -4.23 0.33
N ASP A 149 -31.63 -5.54 0.58
CA ASP A 149 -30.75 -6.46 -0.15
C ASP A 149 -31.03 -6.43 -1.65
N THR A 150 -32.29 -6.32 -2.06
CA THR A 150 -32.68 -6.21 -3.47
C THR A 150 -32.16 -4.93 -4.14
N GLU A 151 -32.20 -3.80 -3.43
CA GLU A 151 -31.70 -2.52 -3.95
C GLU A 151 -30.17 -2.54 -4.06
N LEU A 152 -29.51 -3.10 -3.05
CA LEU A 152 -28.06 -3.27 -3.07
C LEU A 152 -27.63 -4.20 -4.20
N GLN A 153 -28.32 -5.31 -4.42
CA GLN A 153 -28.04 -6.24 -5.51
C GLN A 153 -28.16 -5.54 -6.87
N GLN A 154 -29.19 -4.70 -7.07
CA GLN A 154 -29.31 -3.92 -8.31
C GLN A 154 -28.16 -2.95 -8.54
N VAL A 155 -27.59 -2.37 -7.47
CA VAL A 155 -26.41 -1.51 -7.56
C VAL A 155 -25.17 -2.34 -7.95
N VAL A 156 -24.99 -3.50 -7.33
CA VAL A 156 -23.91 -4.44 -7.64
C VAL A 156 -23.97 -4.87 -9.11
N ASP A 157 -25.12 -5.37 -9.56
CA ASP A 157 -25.31 -5.86 -10.92
C ASP A 157 -25.00 -4.78 -11.96
N LYS A 158 -25.54 -3.56 -11.76
CA LYS A 158 -25.27 -2.42 -12.66
C LYS A 158 -23.80 -2.00 -12.64
N THR A 159 -23.12 -2.14 -11.50
CA THR A 159 -21.71 -1.79 -11.37
C THR A 159 -20.85 -2.78 -12.15
N ILE A 160 -21.10 -4.08 -12.01
CA ILE A 160 -20.37 -5.11 -12.75
C ILE A 160 -20.60 -4.96 -14.25
N ILE A 161 -21.85 -4.86 -14.72
CA ILE A 161 -22.17 -4.67 -16.14
C ILE A 161 -21.44 -3.45 -16.75
N ARG A 162 -21.20 -2.40 -15.95
CA ARG A 162 -20.49 -1.21 -16.41
C ARG A 162 -18.97 -1.41 -16.45
N ALA A 163 -18.43 -2.15 -15.49
CA ALA A 163 -17.00 -2.36 -15.29
C ALA A 163 -16.45 -3.45 -16.21
N ASP A 164 -17.15 -4.58 -16.28
CA ASP A 164 -16.83 -5.79 -17.04
C ASP A 164 -16.82 -5.48 -18.56
N LYS A 165 -15.62 -5.50 -19.14
CA LYS A 165 -15.36 -5.21 -20.56
C LYS A 165 -15.18 -6.46 -21.38
N ASP A 166 -14.70 -7.54 -20.78
CA ASP A 166 -14.46 -8.80 -21.48
C ASP A 166 -15.66 -9.77 -21.39
N GLY A 167 -16.63 -9.49 -20.52
CA GLY A 167 -17.88 -10.21 -20.36
C GLY A 167 -17.77 -11.47 -19.51
N ASP A 168 -16.76 -11.58 -18.64
CA ASP A 168 -16.55 -12.76 -17.78
C ASP A 168 -17.47 -12.76 -16.54
N GLY A 169 -18.22 -11.69 -16.31
CA GLY A 169 -19.16 -11.54 -15.20
C GLY A 169 -18.52 -11.15 -13.87
N ARG A 170 -17.23 -10.84 -13.86
CA ARG A 170 -16.44 -10.39 -12.71
C ARG A 170 -15.68 -9.11 -13.08
N VAL A 171 -14.89 -8.59 -12.15
CA VAL A 171 -14.08 -7.39 -12.40
C VAL A 171 -12.62 -7.70 -12.12
N SER A 172 -11.82 -7.72 -13.18
CA SER A 172 -10.36 -7.84 -13.10
C SER A 172 -9.71 -6.58 -12.49
N PHE A 173 -8.44 -6.69 -12.10
CA PHE A 173 -7.68 -5.55 -11.59
C PHE A 173 -7.56 -4.42 -12.62
N GLU A 174 -7.39 -4.76 -13.90
CA GLU A 174 -7.32 -3.80 -15.00
C GLU A 174 -8.62 -3.03 -15.17
N GLU A 175 -9.76 -3.72 -15.13
CA GLU A 175 -11.09 -3.09 -15.23
C GLU A 175 -11.41 -2.23 -14.03
N PHE A 176 -11.03 -2.69 -12.82
CA PHE A 176 -11.11 -1.88 -11.62
C PHE A 176 -10.30 -0.58 -11.78
N CYS A 177 -9.03 -0.69 -12.21
CA CYS A 177 -8.18 0.47 -12.46
C CYS A 177 -8.76 1.43 -13.50
N ALA A 178 -9.37 0.92 -14.57
CA ALA A 178 -10.04 1.73 -15.57
C ALA A 178 -11.27 2.47 -14.99
N MET A 179 -12.01 1.82 -14.09
CA MET A 179 -13.19 2.41 -13.44
C MET A 179 -12.82 3.48 -12.40
N VAL A 180 -11.86 3.21 -11.53
CA VAL A 180 -11.55 4.07 -10.37
C VAL A 180 -10.31 4.96 -10.56
N GLY A 181 -9.51 4.72 -11.60
CA GLY A 181 -8.23 5.38 -11.82
C GLY A 181 -8.30 6.91 -11.99
N GLY A 182 -9.47 7.43 -12.38
CA GLY A 182 -9.76 8.86 -12.51
C GLY A 182 -10.25 9.55 -11.23
N LEU A 183 -10.54 8.81 -10.15
CA LEU A 183 -11.13 9.37 -8.92
C LEU A 183 -10.09 9.96 -7.94
N ASP A 184 -8.80 9.91 -8.28
CA ASP A 184 -7.66 10.39 -7.46
C ASP A 184 -7.66 9.94 -5.98
N PHE A 185 -8.42 8.88 -5.64
CA PHE A 185 -8.61 8.45 -4.26
C PHE A 185 -7.31 7.94 -3.59
N HIS A 186 -6.35 7.47 -4.38
CA HIS A 186 -5.02 7.09 -3.93
C HIS A 186 -4.32 8.20 -3.12
N ARG A 187 -4.65 9.48 -3.36
CA ARG A 187 -4.13 10.62 -2.58
C ARG A 187 -4.68 10.67 -1.15
N LYS A 188 -5.86 10.11 -0.91
CA LYS A 188 -6.47 9.97 0.43
C LYS A 188 -5.96 8.75 1.19
N MET A 189 -5.33 7.79 0.50
CA MET A 189 -4.71 6.60 1.11
C MET A 189 -3.24 6.90 1.45
N VAL A 190 -3.05 7.91 2.29
CA VAL A 190 -1.75 8.32 2.82
C VAL A 190 -1.86 8.41 4.32
N VAL A 191 -0.95 7.75 5.03
CA VAL A 191 -0.81 7.83 6.49
C VAL A 191 0.59 8.35 6.79
N ASP A 192 0.64 9.47 7.50
CA ASP A 192 1.87 9.88 8.20
C ASP A 192 2.01 8.94 9.39
N VAL A 193 2.92 7.98 9.24
CA VAL A 193 3.30 7.06 10.32
C VAL A 193 4.14 7.83 11.33
#